data_AF-A0A935AL44-F1
#
_entry.id   AF-A0A935AL44-F1
#
_cell.length_a   1.000
_cell.length_b   1.000
_cell.length_c   1.000
_cell.angle_alpha   90.00
_cell.angle_beta   90.00
_cell.angle_gamma   90.00
#
_symmetry.space_group_name_H-M   'P 1'
#
loop_
_entity.id
_entity.type
_entity.pdbx_description
1 polymer ?
#
loop_
_entity_poly.entity_id
_entity_poly.type
_entity_poly.pdbx_seq_one_letter_code
_entity_poly.pdbx_strand_id
1 'polypeptide(L)'
;MGCHSHAHINNISEAIQHSCNTYYLQITKDFLDQYSNKQPGRGLDTLVSYLRDFGLGSKLGLDYSYEGKGRIPDSKWYDRVYKKKLVVGNQCGYFP
;
A
#
# COMPACT_ATOMS: atom_id res chain seq x y z
N MET A 1 -12.62 7.69 6.46
CA MET A 1 -11.41 7.32 7.24
C MET A 1 -11.61 7.80 8.66
N GLY A 2 -11.44 6.93 9.66
CA GLY A 2 -11.47 7.35 11.05
C GLY A 2 -10.17 8.07 11.39
N CYS A 3 -10.24 9.39 11.58
CA CYS A 3 -9.19 10.17 12.20
C CYS A 3 -9.57 10.39 13.66
N HIS A 4 -8.64 10.16 14.58
CA HIS A 4 -8.82 10.50 15.99
C HIS A 4 -8.18 11.86 16.27
N SER A 5 -8.61 12.55 17.33
CA SER A 5 -8.18 13.92 17.59
C SER A 5 -6.72 13.95 18.05
N HIS A 6 -5.85 14.52 17.23
CA HIS A 6 -4.46 14.84 17.55
C HIS A 6 -4.07 16.15 16.84
N ALA A 7 -2.98 16.79 17.28
CA ALA A 7 -2.47 17.99 16.61
C ALA A 7 -2.09 17.70 15.14
N HIS A 8 -2.00 18.75 14.32
CA HIS A 8 -1.60 18.59 12.93
C HIS A 8 -0.22 17.92 12.85
N ILE A 9 -0.15 16.80 12.13
CA ILE A 9 1.05 15.98 11.99
C ILE A 9 1.86 16.49 10.81
N ASN A 10 3.08 16.95 11.08
CA ASN A 10 3.94 17.54 10.05
C ASN A 10 5.11 16.64 9.64
N ASN A 11 5.40 15.61 10.42
CA ASN A 11 6.55 14.73 10.21
C ASN A 11 6.26 13.27 10.56
N ILE A 12 7.16 12.38 10.14
CA ILE A 12 7.02 10.94 10.34
C ILE A 12 7.06 10.53 11.82
N SER A 13 7.80 11.25 12.67
CA SER A 13 7.92 10.94 14.10
C SER A 13 6.57 11.12 14.80
N GLU A 14 5.90 12.23 14.54
CA GLU A 14 4.55 12.51 15.02
C GLU A 14 3.52 11.52 14.44
N ALA A 15 3.65 11.16 13.16
CA ALA A 15 2.77 10.21 12.51
C ALA A 15 2.84 8.81 13.14
N ILE A 16 4.04 8.39 13.55
CA ILE A 16 4.25 7.14 14.30
C ILE A 16 3.66 7.26 15.70
N GLN A 17 3.93 8.35 16.41
CA GLN A 17 3.42 8.57 17.77
C GLN A 17 1.88 8.54 17.84
N HIS A 18 1.22 9.17 16.87
CA HIS A 18 -0.24 9.26 16.84
C HIS A 18 -0.90 8.21 15.95
N SER A 19 -0.15 7.31 15.32
CA SER A 19 -0.69 6.35 14.35
C SER A 19 -1.62 7.02 13.32
N CYS A 20 -1.17 8.13 12.74
CA CYS A 20 -2.02 8.99 11.90
C CYS A 20 -2.30 8.37 10.53
N ASN A 21 -3.53 7.89 10.32
CA ASN A 21 -3.96 7.28 9.06
C ASN A 21 -3.75 8.19 7.85
N THR A 22 -4.13 9.48 7.96
CA THR A 22 -4.02 10.45 6.86
C THR A 22 -2.59 10.60 6.35
N TYR A 23 -1.62 10.60 7.25
CA TYR A 23 -0.21 10.71 6.89
C TYR A 23 0.25 9.47 6.09
N TYR A 24 -0.06 8.26 6.56
CA TYR A 24 0.32 7.03 5.85
C TYR A 24 -0.41 6.87 4.51
N LEU A 25 -1.64 7.35 4.41
CA LEU A 25 -2.39 7.39 3.16
C LEU A 25 -1.78 8.36 2.16
N GLN A 26 -1.31 9.53 2.61
CA GLN A 26 -0.60 10.46 1.76
C GLN A 26 0.70 9.84 1.23
N ILE A 27 1.51 9.22 2.09
CA ILE A 27 2.73 8.50 1.65
C ILE A 27 2.39 7.40 0.64
N THR A 28 1.35 6.60 0.91
CA THR A 28 0.93 5.54 -0.01
C THR A 28 0.52 6.11 -1.36
N LYS A 29 -0.20 7.23 -1.37
CA LYS A 29 -0.56 7.95 -2.59
C LYS A 29 0.66 8.48 -3.34
N ASP A 30 1.64 9.05 -2.63
CA ASP A 30 2.88 9.54 -3.22
C ASP A 30 3.65 8.41 -3.92
N PHE A 31 3.66 7.19 -3.36
CA PHE A 31 4.20 6.01 -4.02
C PHE A 31 3.43 5.65 -5.28
N LEU A 32 2.09 5.65 -5.25
CA LEU A 32 1.26 5.35 -6.42
C LEU A 32 1.48 6.35 -7.56
N ASP A 33 1.65 7.63 -7.24
CA ASP A 33 1.80 8.72 -8.21
C ASP A 33 3.26 8.87 -8.71
N GLN A 34 4.23 8.19 -8.07
CA GLN A 34 5.67 8.29 -8.34
C GLN A 34 6.06 8.13 -9.82
N TYR A 35 5.41 7.21 -10.55
CA TYR A 35 5.75 6.87 -11.94
C TYR A 35 4.73 7.38 -12.96
N SER A 36 3.97 8.43 -12.59
CA SER A 36 2.77 8.94 -13.26
C SER A 36 1.48 8.25 -12.82
N ASN A 37 0.41 9.06 -12.71
CA ASN A 37 -0.97 8.64 -12.41
C ASN A 37 -1.52 7.57 -13.38
N LYS A 38 -0.84 7.32 -14.51
CA LYS A 38 -1.18 6.26 -15.48
C LYS A 38 -0.59 4.88 -15.11
N GLN A 39 0.34 4.80 -14.16
CA GLN A 39 1.02 3.57 -13.76
C GLN A 39 1.02 3.35 -12.23
N PRO A 40 -0.14 3.44 -11.54
CA PRO A 40 -0.20 3.28 -10.08
C PRO A 40 0.28 1.90 -9.62
N GLY A 41 0.11 0.86 -10.44
CA GLY A 41 0.60 -0.49 -10.14
C GLY A 41 2.11 -0.55 -9.95
N ARG A 42 2.90 0.23 -10.72
CA ARG A 42 4.36 0.26 -10.58
C ARG A 42 4.79 0.94 -9.28
N GLY A 43 4.08 2.01 -8.90
CA GLY A 43 4.24 2.68 -7.61
C GLY A 43 3.97 1.74 -6.44
N LEU A 44 2.83 1.03 -6.51
CA LEU A 44 2.47 0.02 -5.52
C LEU A 44 3.53 -1.08 -5.42
N ASP A 45 4.00 -1.61 -6.55
CA ASP A 45 5.00 -2.69 -6.55
C ASP A 45 6.34 -2.24 -5.94
N THR A 46 6.68 -0.95 -6.04
CA THR A 46 7.85 -0.35 -5.35
C THR A 46 7.65 -0.30 -3.84
N LEU A 47 6.47 0.11 -3.37
CA LEU A 47 6.17 0.06 -1.93
C LEU A 47 6.21 -1.39 -1.42
N VAL A 48 5.63 -2.33 -2.18
CA VAL A 48 5.63 -3.76 -1.85
C VAL A 48 7.04 -4.34 -1.82
N SER A 49 7.97 -3.90 -2.68
CA SER A 49 9.36 -4.37 -2.61
C SER A 49 10.02 -3.96 -1.30
N TYR A 50 9.86 -2.70 -0.87
CA TYR A 50 10.39 -2.26 0.42
C TYR A 50 9.80 -3.06 1.58
N LEU A 51 8.49 -3.32 1.58
CA LEU A 51 7.85 -4.15 2.61
C LEU A 51 8.41 -5.58 2.64
N ARG A 52 8.71 -6.16 1.47
CA ARG A 52 9.35 -7.48 1.36
C ARG A 52 10.79 -7.47 1.85
N ASP A 53 11.53 -6.39 1.64
CA ASP A 53 12.89 -6.22 2.17
C ASP A 53 12.91 -6.18 3.70
N PHE A 54 11.84 -5.68 4.33
CA PHE A 54 11.61 -5.81 5.78
C PHE A 54 11.26 -7.25 6.24
N GLY A 55 11.18 -8.21 5.32
CA GLY A 55 10.83 -9.61 5.60
C GLY A 55 9.32 -9.90 5.63
N LEU A 56 8.47 -8.90 5.41
CA LEU A 56 7.02 -9.10 5.40
C LEU A 56 6.60 -9.93 4.18
N GLY A 57 5.57 -10.77 4.34
CA GLY A 57 5.10 -11.66 3.27
C GLY A 57 5.95 -12.92 3.09
N SER A 58 6.99 -13.10 3.91
CA SER A 58 7.84 -14.29 3.97
C SER A 58 7.69 -15.00 5.32
N LYS A 59 8.12 -16.26 5.39
CA LYS A 59 8.25 -16.97 6.66
C LYS A 59 9.54 -16.50 7.34
N LEU A 60 9.48 -16.25 8.65
CA LEU A 60 10.63 -15.92 9.49
C LEU A 60 11.57 -17.13 9.68
N GLY A 61 11.08 -18.35 9.45
CA GLY A 61 11.88 -19.57 9.57
C GLY A 61 12.00 -20.04 11.02
N LEU A 62 10.92 -19.86 11.79
CA LEU A 62 10.83 -20.34 13.17
C LEU A 62 10.83 -21.87 13.19
N ASP A 63 11.38 -22.44 14.27
CA ASP A 63 11.27 -23.88 14.56
C ASP A 63 9.87 -24.22 15.09
N TYR A 64 8.86 -23.91 14.27
CA TYR A 64 7.45 -24.13 14.56
C TYR A 64 6.72 -24.53 13.27
N SER A 65 6.01 -25.65 13.33
CA SER A 65 5.45 -26.31 12.15
C SER A 65 4.38 -25.50 11.43
N TYR A 66 3.67 -24.61 12.15
CA TYR A 66 2.53 -23.85 11.63
C TYR A 66 2.83 -22.36 11.51
N GLU A 67 3.71 -22.01 10.59
CA GLU A 67 4.02 -20.62 10.26
C GLU A 67 3.26 -20.14 9.01
N GLY A 68 2.50 -19.05 9.16
CA GLY A 68 1.88 -18.33 8.07
C GLY A 68 2.79 -17.23 7.53
N LYS A 69 3.06 -17.23 6.22
CA LYS A 69 3.88 -16.19 5.56
C LYS A 69 3.23 -14.81 5.46
N GLY A 70 1.96 -14.67 5.84
CA GLY A 70 1.16 -13.48 5.57
C GLY A 70 0.89 -13.24 4.07
N ARG A 71 0.40 -12.05 3.73
CA ARG A 71 0.19 -11.63 2.33
C ARG A 71 0.31 -10.12 2.23
N ILE A 72 1.15 -9.66 1.31
CA ILE A 72 1.16 -8.27 0.87
C ILE A 72 0.55 -8.22 -0.53
N PRO A 73 -0.55 -7.48 -0.74
CA PRO A 73 -1.20 -7.38 -2.04
C PRO A 73 -0.35 -6.50 -2.98
N ASP A 74 0.07 -7.08 -4.10
CA ASP A 74 0.77 -6.39 -5.18
C ASP A 74 -0.20 -5.95 -6.29
N SER A 75 0.30 -5.22 -7.29
CA SER A 75 -0.50 -4.74 -8.41
C SER A 75 -1.29 -5.87 -9.10
N LYS A 76 -0.63 -7.02 -9.31
CA LYS A 76 -1.23 -8.21 -9.94
C LYS A 76 -2.34 -8.82 -9.10
N TRP A 77 -2.19 -8.81 -7.77
CA TRP A 77 -3.23 -9.25 -6.86
C TRP A 77 -4.46 -8.35 -6.96
N TYR A 78 -4.27 -7.03 -6.95
CA TYR A 78 -5.36 -6.06 -7.13
C TYR A 78 -6.05 -6.23 -8.50
N ASP A 79 -5.28 -6.38 -9.58
CA ASP A 79 -5.82 -6.63 -10.92
C ASP A 79 -6.72 -7.87 -10.98
N ARG A 80 -6.33 -8.93 -10.26
CA ARG A 80 -7.08 -10.19 -10.18
C ARG A 80 -8.35 -10.05 -9.35
N VAL A 81 -8.26 -9.44 -8.17
CA VAL A 81 -9.37 -9.31 -7.23
C VAL A 81 -10.44 -8.36 -7.76
N TYR A 82 -10.01 -7.23 -8.33
CA TYR A 82 -10.90 -6.20 -8.82
C TYR A 82 -11.20 -6.32 -10.32
N LYS A 83 -10.91 -7.49 -10.93
CA LYS A 83 -11.17 -7.89 -12.32
C LYS A 83 -11.28 -6.69 -13.25
N LYS A 84 -10.16 -6.15 -13.75
CA LYS A 84 -10.08 -5.04 -14.74
C LYS A 84 -11.47 -4.55 -15.18
N LYS A 85 -12.11 -3.68 -14.38
CA LYS A 85 -13.25 -2.88 -14.85
C LYS A 85 -12.66 -1.74 -15.70
N LEU A 86 -11.78 -2.08 -16.65
CA LEU A 86 -11.41 -1.20 -17.72
C LEU A 86 -12.58 -1.23 -18.68
N VAL A 87 -13.48 -0.29 -18.46
CA VAL A 87 -14.46 0.13 -19.44
C VAL A 87 -13.71 0.33 -20.76
N VAL A 88 -14.13 -0.41 -21.78
CA VAL A 88 -13.84 -0.11 -23.18
C VAL A 88 -14.39 1.29 -23.45
N GLY A 89 -13.51 2.29 -23.53
CA GLY A 89 -13.89 3.67 -23.87
C GLY A 89 -13.40 4.73 -22.87
N ASN A 90 -12.27 5.37 -23.20
CA ASN A 90 -11.96 6.79 -22.96
C ASN A 90 -12.19 7.45 -21.59
N GLN A 91 -12.14 6.77 -20.45
CA GLN A 91 -11.97 7.46 -19.16
C GLN A 91 -10.99 6.74 -18.24
N CYS A 92 -9.96 7.47 -17.84
CA CYS A 92 -8.93 7.09 -16.88
C CYS A 92 -9.60 6.91 -15.51
N GLY A 93 -9.87 5.66 -15.11
CA GLY A 93 -10.53 5.33 -13.85
C GLY A 93 -9.58 5.46 -12.67
N TYR A 94 -9.87 6.41 -11.79
CA TYR A 94 -9.31 6.54 -10.45
C TYR A 94 -9.64 5.29 -9.61
N PHE A 95 -8.67 4.84 -8.81
CA PHE A 95 -8.92 3.90 -7.70
C PHE A 95 -9.77 4.63 -6.64
N PRO A 96 -10.82 4.00 -6.06
CA PRO A 96 -11.66 4.63 -5.04
C PRO A 96 -10.88 4.94 -3.75
#